data_AF-A0A5M4FD61-F1
#
_entry.id   AF-A0A5M4FD61-F1
#
_cell.length_a   1.000
_cell.length_b   1.000
_cell.length_c   1.000
_cell.angle_alpha   90.00
_cell.angle_beta   90.00
_cell.angle_gamma   90.00
#
_symmetry.space_group_name_H-M   'P 1'
#
loop_
_entity.id
_entity.type
_entity.pdbx_description
1 polymer ?
#
loop_
_entity_poly.entity_id
_entity_poly.type
_entity_poly.pdbx_seq_one_letter_code
_entity_poly.pdbx_strand_id
1 'polypeptide(L)' 'MRRTTLTFRLSGPDIQRDLLHEFALHHDVIACALDGDGTAKISVQTSNAPAALWDVRATVGMFDDAAEELEPQ' A
#
# COMPACT_ATOMS: atom_id res chain seq x y z
N MET A 1 -19.31 4.30 4.20
CA MET A 1 -18.47 3.27 3.54
C MET A 1 -17.52 2.68 4.57
N ARG A 2 -17.41 1.35 4.67
CA ARG A 2 -16.44 0.71 5.57
C ARG A 2 -15.07 0.76 4.89
N ARG A 3 -14.07 1.31 5.58
CA ARG A 3 -12.67 1.27 5.13
C ARG A 3 -11.98 0.02 5.66
N THR A 4 -10.93 -0.40 4.97
CA THR A 4 -9.99 -1.42 5.43
C THR A 4 -8.57 -0.98 5.14
N THR A 5 -7.61 -1.63 5.78
CA THR A 5 -6.18 -1.35 5.63
C THR A 5 -5.49 -2.57 5.07
N LEU A 6 -4.70 -2.37 4.02
CA LEU A 6 -3.76 -3.36 3.48
C LEU A 6 -2.35 -2.92 3.86
N THR A 7 -1.52 -3.85 4.29
CA THR A 7 -0.11 -3.57 4.60
C THR A 7 0.76 -4.37 3.66
N PHE A 8 1.77 -3.73 3.07
CA PHE A 8 2.71 -4.40 2.19
C PHE A 8 4.13 -4.22 2.69
N ARG A 9 4.91 -5.30 2.64
CA ARG A 9 6.37 -5.25 2.70
C ARG A 9 6.89 -5.11 1.27
N LEU A 10 7.76 -4.13 1.07
CA LEU A 10 8.31 -3.73 -0.22
C LEU A 10 9.79 -4.10 -0.32
N SER A 11 10.30 -4.16 -1.55
CA SER A 11 11.69 -4.50 -1.87
C SER A 11 12.67 -3.41 -1.46
N GLY A 12 12.22 -2.16 -1.30
CA GLY A 12 13.09 -1.07 -0.87
C GLY A 12 12.39 0.28 -0.61
N PRO A 13 13.10 1.24 0.00
CA PRO A 13 12.55 2.54 0.39
C PRO A 13 12.24 3.45 -0.82
N ASP A 14 12.89 3.24 -1.96
CA ASP A 14 12.60 4.02 -3.17
C ASP A 14 11.20 3.71 -3.72
N ILE A 15 10.83 2.43 -3.75
CA ILE A 15 9.49 1.97 -4.11
C ILE A 15 8.45 2.50 -3.13
N GLN A 16 8.74 2.46 -1.83
CA GLN A 16 7.85 3.01 -0.79
C GLN A 16 7.56 4.49 -1.04
N ARG A 17 8.58 5.28 -1.36
CA ARG A 17 8.47 6.70 -1.68
C ARG A 17 7.65 6.94 -2.95
N ASP A 18 7.87 6.14 -4.00
CA ASP A 18 7.14 6.27 -5.26
C ASP A 18 5.66 5.89 -5.08
N LEU A 19 5.35 4.84 -4.32
CA LEU A 19 3.98 4.45 -3.98
C LEU A 19 3.27 5.48 -3.10
N LEU A 20 3.96 6.10 -2.14
CA LEU A 20 3.39 7.19 -1.35
C LEU A 20 3.02 8.39 -2.23
N HIS A 21 3.87 8.70 -3.21
CA HIS A 21 3.58 9.76 -4.17
C HIS A 21 2.39 9.40 -5.07
N GLU A 22 2.37 8.18 -5.62
CA GLU A 22 1.26 7.69 -6.44
C GLU A 22 -0.07 7.74 -5.66
N PHE A 23 -0.13 7.16 -4.46
CA PHE A 23 -1.36 7.13 -3.67
C PHE A 23 -1.82 8.52 -3.20
N ALA A 24 -0.92 9.50 -3.06
CA ALA A 24 -1.29 10.88 -2.76
C ALA A 24 -2.08 11.58 -3.87
N LEU A 25 -2.08 11.03 -5.10
CA LEU A 25 -2.88 11.53 -6.23
C LEU A 25 -4.35 11.07 -6.14
N HIS A 26 -4.67 10.07 -5.32
CA HIS A 26 -6.00 9.46 -5.20
C HIS A 26 -6.71 9.95 -3.94
N HIS A 27 -7.94 10.46 -4.07
CA HIS A 27 -8.66 11.14 -2.97
C HIS A 27 -9.35 10.16 -1.99
N ASP A 28 -9.52 8.91 -2.39
CA ASP A 28 -10.21 7.87 -1.64
C ASP A 28 -9.25 6.88 -0.95
N VAL A 29 -7.95 7.06 -1.15
CA VAL A 29 -6.88 6.27 -0.55
C VAL A 29 -6.08 7.12 0.44
N ILE A 30 -5.66 6.53 1.55
CA ILE A 30 -4.72 7.13 2.50
C ILE A 30 -3.55 6.16 2.64
N ALA A 31 -2.35 6.60 2.28
CA ALA A 31 -1.14 5.79 2.37
C ALA A 31 -0.13 6.40 3.34
N CYS A 32 0.50 5.54 4.15
CA CYS A 32 1.52 5.93 5.12
C CYS A 32 2.70 4.97 5.08
N ALA A 33 3.92 5.51 5.20
CA ALA A 33 5.09 4.71 5.51
C ALA A 33 4.95 4.06 6.90
N LEU A 34 5.35 2.81 7.03
CA LEU A 34 5.53 2.13 8.32
C LEU A 34 7.03 1.98 8.58
N ASP A 35 7.63 3.04 9.11
CA ASP A 35 9.07 3.08 9.38
C ASP A 35 9.40 2.55 10.79
N GLY A 36 10.63 2.07 10.98
CA GLY A 36 11.18 1.79 12.32
C GLY A 36 11.74 0.39 12.54
N ASP A 37 11.53 -0.55 11.62
CA ASP A 37 12.08 -1.92 11.73
C ASP A 37 13.17 -2.24 10.69
N GLY A 38 13.62 -1.23 9.93
CA GLY A 38 14.61 -1.38 8.87
C GLY A 38 14.08 -2.03 7.59
N THR A 39 12.77 -2.30 7.51
CA THR A 39 12.12 -2.80 6.30
C THR A 39 11.26 -1.70 5.67
N ALA A 40 11.19 -1.68 4.34
CA ALA A 40 10.30 -0.78 3.63
C ALA A 40 8.88 -1.35 3.68
N LYS A 41 7.97 -0.67 4.40
CA LYS A 41 6.57 -1.09 4.53
C LYS A 41 5.63 0.07 4.29
N ILE A 42 4.49 -0.21 3.67
CA ILE A 42 3.44 0.79 3.43
C ILE A 42 2.11 0.27 3.95
N SER A 43 1.37 1.14 4.63
CA SER A 43 -0.02 0.93 5.02
C SER A 43 -0.92 1.73 4.08
N VAL A 44 -1.89 1.06 3.46
CA VAL A 44 -2.81 1.67 2.50
C VAL A 44 -4.25 1.45 2.98
N GLN A 45 -4.93 2.53 3.35
CA GLN A 45 -6.33 2.52 3.73
C GLN A 45 -7.20 2.87 2.52
N THR A 46 -8.16 2.01 2.20
CA THR A 46 -9.08 2.19 1.07
C THR A 46 -10.49 1.71 1.43
N SER A 47 -11.45 1.81 0.51
CA SER A 47 -12.78 1.25 0.69
C SER A 47 -12.74 -0.29 0.73
N ASN A 48 -13.56 -0.90 1.57
CA ASN A 48 -13.68 -2.36 1.67
C ASN A 48 -14.60 -2.92 0.56
N ALA A 49 -14.32 -2.55 -0.69
CA ALA A 49 -15.01 -3.05 -1.88
C ALA A 49 -14.00 -3.83 -2.74
N PRO A 50 -14.39 -4.98 -3.35
CA PRO A 50 -13.46 -5.81 -4.11
C PRO A 50 -12.67 -5.06 -5.19
N ALA A 51 -13.31 -4.12 -5.90
CA ALA A 51 -12.64 -3.29 -6.91
C ALA A 51 -11.53 -2.43 -6.31
N ALA A 52 -11.81 -1.68 -5.24
CA ALA A 52 -10.81 -0.82 -4.60
C ALA A 52 -9.63 -1.62 -4.00
N LEU A 53 -9.90 -2.82 -3.49
CA LEU A 53 -8.83 -3.70 -2.98
C LEU A 53 -7.99 -4.27 -4.12
N TRP A 54 -8.61 -4.60 -5.25
CA TRP A 54 -7.89 -5.01 -6.45
C TRP A 54 -7.02 -3.87 -6.99
N ASP A 55 -7.56 -2.66 -7.08
CA ASP A 55 -6.82 -1.49 -7.57
C ASP A 55 -5.58 -1.20 -6.73
N VAL A 56 -5.70 -1.23 -5.39
CA VAL A 56 -4.53 -1.06 -4.51
C VAL A 56 -3.47 -2.16 -4.75
N ARG A 57 -3.87 -3.43 -4.84
CA ARG A 57 -2.94 -4.54 -5.08
C ARG A 57 -2.28 -4.45 -6.45
N ALA A 58 -3.04 -4.08 -7.48
CA ALA A 58 -2.54 -3.91 -8.83
C ALA A 58 -1.55 -2.75 -8.92
N THR A 59 -1.83 -1.62 -8.26
CA THR A 59 -0.90 -0.49 -8.17
C THR A 59 0.37 -0.89 -7.44
N VAL A 60 0.29 -1.55 -6.28
CA VAL A 60 1.49 -2.01 -5.56
C VAL A 60 2.33 -2.96 -6.44
N GLY A 61 1.69 -3.96 -7.06
CA GLY A 61 2.38 -4.91 -7.93
C GLY A 61 2.97 -4.30 -9.22
N MET A 62 2.47 -3.14 -9.67
CA MET A 62 3.05 -2.40 -10.79
C MET A 62 4.39 -1.75 -10.43
N PHE A 63 4.55 -1.31 -9.17
CA PHE A 63 5.78 -0.68 -8.69
C PHE A 63 6.76 -1.71 -8.10
N ASP A 64 6.25 -2.84 -7.61
CA ASP A 64 7.04 -3.88 -6.93
C ASP A 64 6.41 -5.25 -7.11
N ASP A 65 6.95 -6.03 -8.04
CA ASP A 65 6.52 -7.40 -8.31
C ASP A 65 6.88 -8.39 -7.18
N ALA A 66 7.79 -7.99 -6.28
CA ALA A 66 8.20 -8.76 -5.12
C ALA A 66 7.53 -8.29 -3.81
N ALA A 67 6.56 -7.36 -3.87
CA ALA A 67 5.81 -6.93 -2.71
C ALA A 67 5.01 -8.09 -2.07
N GLU A 68 5.01 -8.13 -0.74
CA GLU A 68 4.25 -9.12 0.04
C GLU A 68 3.15 -8.40 0.83
N GLU A 69 1.88 -8.78 0.61
CA GLU A 69 0.77 -8.36 1.45
C GLU A 69 0.85 -9.08 2.80
N LEU A 70 0.90 -8.32 3.88
CA LEU A 70 0.96 -8.83 5.25
C LEU A 70 -0.46 -8.96 5.81
N GLU A 71 -0.77 -10.12 6.40
CA GLU A 71 -2.04 -10.36 7.08
C GLU A 71 -2.22 -9.37 8.26
N PRO A 72 -3.45 -8.86 8.50
CA PRO A 72 -3.74 -8.10 9.69
C PRO A 72 -3.50 -8.98 10.93
N GLN A 73 -2.71 -8.50 11.89
CA GLN A 73 -2.58 -9.14 13.21
C GLN A 73 -3.83 -8.94 14.07
#